data_AF-A0A059WSR8-F1
#
_entry.id   AF-A0A059WSR8-F1
#
_cell.length_a   1.000
_cell.length_b   1.000
_cell.length_c   1.000
_cell.angle_alpha   90.00
_cell.angle_beta   90.00
_cell.angle_gamma   90.00
#
_symmetry.space_group_name_H-M   'P 1'
#
loop_
_entity.id
_entity.type
_entity.pdbx_description
1 polymer ?
#
loop_
_entity_poly.entity_id
_entity_poly.type
_entity_poly.pdbx_seq_one_letter_code
_entity_poly.pdbx_strand_id
1 'polypeptide(L)'
;MARPSPENIRELLETRVEQSPDKEFLFLESGGRVFTYREFDAETNRAAAMLLALGVTKGERVSLYLTNSAEYLIFYFACFKIGAWAGPVNAHLKPQEIEFVIADSESGTIITQPDLYENISEARARVSSLRNVIVIEDGGRWSLVETAQESNQRRFGSEGVVPLNAAPISRNDEAVIIYTSGTTGKPKGVLLTHGNLLANAEQIALWLRLTEDDRAYRARRTIQRLAPLANDLALRRDVLRLCGDDAIAAQSHIP
;
A
#
# COMPACT_ATOMS: atom_id res chain seq x y z
N MET A 1 0.41 -20.53 -25.82
CA MET A 1 -0.36 -20.94 -24.61
C MET A 1 -0.66 -19.69 -23.81
N ALA A 2 -1.91 -19.46 -23.41
CA ALA A 2 -2.22 -18.38 -22.47
C ALA A 2 -1.51 -18.68 -21.14
N ARG A 3 -0.72 -17.74 -20.62
CA ARG A 3 -0.06 -17.88 -19.32
C ARG A 3 -1.17 -17.95 -18.25
N PRO A 4 -1.07 -18.83 -17.24
CA PRO A 4 -2.06 -18.87 -16.17
C PRO A 4 -2.18 -17.49 -15.51
N SER A 5 -3.39 -17.12 -15.10
CA SER A 5 -3.63 -15.90 -14.33
C SER A 5 -2.74 -15.91 -13.08
N PRO A 6 -2.20 -14.76 -12.65
CA PRO A 6 -1.36 -14.70 -11.47
C PRO A 6 -2.13 -15.18 -10.23
N GLU A 7 -1.48 -15.96 -9.37
CA GLU A 7 -2.08 -16.47 -8.12
C GLU A 7 -2.09 -15.40 -7.03
N ASN A 8 -1.12 -14.49 -7.05
CA ASN A 8 -0.95 -13.43 -6.06
C ASN A 8 -0.42 -12.12 -6.68
N ILE A 9 -0.35 -11.06 -5.88
CA ILE A 9 0.05 -9.72 -6.35
C ILE A 9 1.56 -9.66 -6.68
N ARG A 10 2.39 -10.48 -6.02
CA ARG A 10 3.83 -10.60 -6.35
C ARG A 10 3.98 -11.09 -7.79
N GLU A 11 3.34 -12.21 -8.11
CA GLU A 11 3.39 -12.80 -9.46
C GLU A 11 2.83 -11.87 -10.54
N LEU A 12 1.77 -11.11 -10.22
CA LEU A 12 1.24 -10.09 -11.14
C LEU A 12 2.29 -9.03 -11.47
N LEU A 13 2.98 -8.48 -10.46
CA LEU A 13 4.02 -7.48 -10.66
C LEU A 13 5.21 -8.06 -11.42
N GLU A 14 5.73 -9.22 -11.00
CA GLU A 14 6.86 -9.89 -11.65
C GLU A 14 6.57 -10.19 -13.12
N THR A 15 5.36 -10.66 -13.43
CA THR A 15 4.91 -10.88 -14.81
C THR A 15 4.90 -9.59 -15.62
N ARG A 16 4.45 -8.46 -15.03
CA ARG A 16 4.47 -7.16 -15.71
C ARG A 16 5.89 -6.66 -15.96
N VAL A 17 6.79 -6.86 -15.01
CA VAL A 17 8.21 -6.51 -15.13
C VAL A 17 8.87 -7.31 -16.25
N GLU A 18 8.58 -8.60 -16.38
CA GLU A 18 9.06 -9.42 -17.49
C GLU A 18 8.53 -8.93 -18.85
N GLN A 19 7.27 -8.51 -18.91
CA GLN A 19 6.59 -8.14 -20.16
C GLN A 19 6.93 -6.75 -20.66
N SER A 20 7.07 -5.78 -19.76
CA SER A 20 7.20 -4.36 -20.11
C SER A 20 8.07 -3.63 -19.09
N PRO A 21 9.33 -4.04 -18.92
CA PRO A 21 10.16 -3.57 -17.81
C PRO A 21 10.39 -2.06 -17.83
N ASP A 22 10.53 -1.48 -19.02
CA ASP A 22 10.92 -0.08 -19.21
C ASP A 22 9.69 0.84 -19.39
N LYS A 23 8.48 0.31 -19.21
CA LYS A 23 7.24 1.09 -19.27
C LYS A 23 6.98 1.79 -17.94
N GLU A 24 6.57 3.06 -18.01
CA GLU A 24 6.20 3.86 -16.85
C GLU A 24 5.05 3.20 -16.07
N PHE A 25 5.26 2.98 -14.78
CA PHE A 25 4.28 2.41 -13.86
C PHE A 25 3.76 3.44 -12.86
N LEU A 26 4.66 4.22 -12.25
CA LEU A 26 4.31 5.17 -11.21
C LEU A 26 4.92 6.54 -11.50
N PHE A 27 4.08 7.58 -11.43
CA PHE A 27 4.47 8.97 -11.61
C PHE A 27 4.03 9.79 -10.40
N LEU A 28 4.95 10.57 -9.84
CA LEU A 28 4.66 11.57 -8.82
C LEU A 28 4.90 12.97 -9.38
N GLU A 29 3.82 13.74 -9.53
CA GLU A 29 3.87 15.16 -9.88
C GLU A 29 4.75 15.95 -8.89
N SER A 30 4.57 15.67 -7.60
CA SER A 30 5.41 16.22 -6.54
C SER A 30 6.81 15.64 -6.62
N GLY A 31 7.77 16.43 -7.09
CA GLY A 31 9.18 16.04 -7.21
C GLY A 31 9.56 15.36 -8.53
N GLY A 32 8.62 15.21 -9.47
CA GLY A 32 8.90 14.73 -10.84
C GLY A 32 9.48 13.31 -10.91
N ARG A 33 9.21 12.47 -9.91
CA ARG A 33 9.74 11.10 -9.86
C ARG A 33 8.90 10.19 -10.74
N VAL A 34 9.56 9.46 -11.62
CA VAL A 34 8.96 8.47 -12.51
C VAL A 34 9.64 7.14 -12.24
N PHE A 35 8.84 6.08 -12.15
CA PHE A 35 9.33 4.72 -12.05
C PHE A 35 8.78 3.92 -13.21
N THR A 36 9.67 3.26 -13.93
CA THR A 36 9.33 2.12 -14.78
C THR A 36 8.93 0.92 -13.92
N TYR A 37 8.32 -0.11 -14.53
CA TYR A 37 8.06 -1.38 -13.84
C TYR A 37 9.33 -1.95 -13.22
N ARG A 38 10.45 -1.95 -13.96
CA ARG A 38 11.74 -2.47 -13.48
C ARG A 38 12.27 -1.71 -12.27
N GLU A 39 12.21 -0.38 -12.29
CA GLU A 39 12.69 0.47 -11.19
C GLU A 39 11.80 0.32 -9.95
N PHE A 40 10.48 0.27 -10.14
CA PHE A 40 9.55 0.02 -9.05
C PHE A 40 9.75 -1.38 -8.44
N ASP A 41 9.98 -2.40 -9.28
CA ASP A 41 10.26 -3.76 -8.82
C ASP A 41 11.56 -3.84 -8.01
N ALA A 42 12.60 -3.14 -8.44
CA ALA A 42 13.86 -3.06 -7.72
C ALA A 42 13.69 -2.42 -6.33
N GLU A 43 12.97 -1.29 -6.24
CA GLU A 43 12.72 -0.63 -4.95
C GLU A 43 11.82 -1.47 -4.03
N THR A 44 10.80 -2.13 -4.57
CA THR A 44 9.96 -3.05 -3.79
C THR A 44 10.73 -4.28 -3.30
N ASN A 45 11.68 -4.81 -4.11
CA ASN A 45 12.57 -5.88 -3.69
C ASN A 45 13.50 -5.42 -2.54
N ARG A 46 14.04 -4.20 -2.64
CA ARG A 46 14.88 -3.60 -1.60
C ARG A 46 14.11 -3.42 -0.29
N ALA A 47 12.89 -2.90 -0.35
CA ALA A 47 12.00 -2.77 0.81
C ALA A 47 11.65 -4.15 1.42
N ALA A 48 11.30 -5.12 0.59
CA ALA A 48 10.91 -6.46 1.01
C ALA A 48 12.06 -7.22 1.69
N ALA A 49 13.28 -7.14 1.14
CA ALA A 49 14.47 -7.73 1.74
C ALA A 49 14.77 -7.10 3.11
N MET A 50 14.61 -5.78 3.24
CA MET A 50 14.76 -5.09 4.51
C MET A 50 13.71 -5.55 5.53
N LEU A 51 12.44 -5.64 5.15
CA LEU A 51 11.37 -6.13 6.03
C LEU A 51 11.66 -7.56 6.51
N LEU A 52 12.11 -8.46 5.63
CA LEU A 52 12.54 -9.82 6.00
C LEU A 52 13.70 -9.81 6.99
N ALA A 53 14.68 -8.92 6.78
CA ALA A 53 15.83 -8.79 7.68
C ALA A 53 15.44 -8.34 9.10
N LEU A 54 14.35 -7.57 9.22
CA LEU A 54 13.70 -7.17 10.48
C LEU A 54 12.77 -8.24 11.06
N GLY A 55 12.65 -9.40 10.42
CA GLY A 55 11.82 -10.52 10.86
C GLY A 55 10.35 -10.43 10.46
N VAL A 56 9.99 -9.53 9.53
CA VAL A 56 8.63 -9.51 8.95
C VAL A 56 8.54 -10.66 7.94
N THR A 57 7.64 -11.61 8.18
CA THR A 57 7.44 -12.79 7.35
C THR A 57 5.98 -12.91 6.93
N LYS A 58 5.64 -13.98 6.20
CA LYS A 58 4.27 -14.26 5.78
C LYS A 58 3.32 -14.28 6.99
N GLY A 59 2.23 -13.51 6.91
CA GLY A 59 1.23 -13.37 7.99
C GLY A 59 1.52 -12.26 9.01
N GLU A 60 2.72 -11.66 9.00
CA GLU A 60 3.03 -10.49 9.83
C GLU A 60 2.35 -9.23 9.28
N ARG A 61 1.99 -8.29 10.16
CA ARG A 61 1.27 -7.05 9.79
C ARG A 61 2.24 -5.87 9.77
N VAL A 62 2.20 -5.11 8.68
CA VAL A 62 2.95 -3.86 8.52
C VAL A 62 1.97 -2.70 8.37
N SER A 63 1.90 -1.82 9.36
CA SER A 63 1.11 -0.59 9.27
C SER A 63 1.81 0.43 8.38
N LEU A 64 1.08 0.95 7.39
CA LEU A 64 1.55 2.01 6.49
C LEU A 64 0.88 3.32 6.87
N TYR A 65 1.56 4.10 7.71
CA TYR A 65 1.11 5.41 8.19
C TYR A 65 1.88 6.51 7.47
N LEU A 66 1.61 6.63 6.17
CA LEU A 66 2.26 7.59 5.28
C LEU A 66 1.21 8.44 4.58
N THR A 67 1.60 9.63 4.17
CA THR A 67 0.84 10.38 3.17
C THR A 67 1.07 9.79 1.77
N ASN A 68 0.33 10.27 0.76
CA ASN A 68 0.51 9.82 -0.62
C ASN A 68 1.94 10.11 -1.10
N SER A 69 2.72 9.05 -1.30
CA SER A 69 4.11 9.08 -1.77
C SER A 69 4.42 7.83 -2.59
N ALA A 70 5.60 7.80 -3.24
CA ALA A 70 6.05 6.60 -3.94
C ALA A 70 6.31 5.48 -2.95
N GLU A 71 6.87 5.85 -1.80
CA GLU A 71 7.26 4.97 -0.72
C GLU A 71 6.05 4.25 -0.12
N TYR A 72 4.88 4.90 -0.03
CA TYR A 72 3.64 4.22 0.33
C TYR A 72 3.39 3.00 -0.56
N LEU A 73 3.46 3.18 -1.88
CA LEU A 73 3.25 2.08 -2.83
C LEU A 73 4.40 1.06 -2.82
N ILE A 74 5.64 1.52 -2.69
CA ILE A 74 6.82 0.63 -2.58
C ILE A 74 6.65 -0.31 -1.38
N PHE A 75 6.30 0.21 -0.20
CA PHE A 75 6.09 -0.62 0.99
C PHE A 75 4.83 -1.49 0.91
N TYR A 76 3.77 -0.99 0.28
CA TYR A 76 2.56 -1.76 0.05
C TYR A 76 2.85 -3.02 -0.79
N PHE A 77 3.58 -2.86 -1.90
CA PHE A 77 3.99 -3.98 -2.74
C PHE A 77 5.08 -4.83 -2.08
N ALA A 78 5.98 -4.24 -1.30
CA ALA A 78 6.97 -5.00 -0.53
C ALA A 78 6.32 -6.00 0.43
N CYS A 79 5.22 -5.61 1.09
CA CYS A 79 4.44 -6.51 1.94
C CYS A 79 3.90 -7.70 1.13
N PHE A 80 3.30 -7.43 -0.03
CA PHE A 80 2.83 -8.48 -0.93
C PHE A 80 3.94 -9.39 -1.42
N LYS A 81 5.15 -8.86 -1.63
CA LYS A 81 6.32 -9.66 -2.02
C LYS A 81 6.79 -10.60 -0.92
N ILE A 82 6.40 -10.43 0.34
CA ILE A 82 6.81 -11.31 1.43
C ILE A 82 5.66 -12.06 2.09
N GLY A 83 4.42 -11.84 1.62
CA GLY A 83 3.21 -12.41 2.17
C GLY A 83 2.80 -11.76 3.50
N ALA A 84 3.36 -10.59 3.80
CA ALA A 84 2.95 -9.79 4.95
C ALA A 84 1.67 -9.03 4.60
N TRP A 85 0.88 -8.73 5.63
CA TRP A 85 -0.35 -7.99 5.48
C TRP A 85 -0.04 -6.50 5.53
N ALA A 86 -0.33 -5.80 4.44
CA ALA A 86 -0.27 -4.36 4.44
C ALA A 86 -1.49 -3.79 5.19
N GLY A 87 -1.24 -2.92 6.16
CA GLY A 87 -2.28 -2.22 6.93
C GLY A 87 -2.26 -0.73 6.65
N PRO A 88 -2.94 -0.21 5.61
CA PRO A 88 -3.09 1.23 5.39
C PRO A 88 -3.69 1.92 6.62
N VAL A 89 -2.98 2.92 7.15
CA VAL A 89 -3.45 3.75 8.26
C VAL A 89 -3.67 5.17 7.76
N ASN A 90 -4.88 5.70 7.93
CA ASN A 90 -5.21 7.05 7.48
C ASN A 90 -4.42 8.08 8.30
N ALA A 91 -3.62 8.90 7.62
CA ALA A 91 -2.79 9.97 8.19
C ALA A 91 -3.58 11.00 9.03
N HIS A 92 -4.89 11.12 8.79
CA HIS A 92 -5.79 12.04 9.49
C HIS A 92 -6.41 11.48 10.79
N LEU A 93 -6.13 10.22 11.13
CA LEU A 93 -6.57 9.65 12.40
C LEU A 93 -5.87 10.34 13.57
N LYS A 94 -6.57 10.44 14.70
CA LYS A 94 -5.99 10.94 15.95
C LYS A 94 -5.07 9.88 16.56
N PRO A 95 -4.10 10.27 17.41
CA PRO A 95 -3.17 9.35 18.05
C PRO A 95 -3.83 8.13 18.71
N GLN A 96 -4.95 8.31 19.43
CA GLN A 96 -5.64 7.19 20.09
C GLN A 96 -6.30 6.21 19.09
N GLU A 97 -6.73 6.70 17.93
CA GLU A 97 -7.30 5.87 16.87
C GLU A 97 -6.20 5.07 16.16
N ILE A 98 -5.02 5.68 15.99
CA ILE A 98 -3.82 5.02 15.47
C ILE A 98 -3.37 3.92 16.45
N GLU A 99 -3.28 4.25 17.74
CA GLU A 99 -2.97 3.29 18.81
C GLU A 99 -3.90 2.08 18.76
N PHE A 100 -5.21 2.31 18.64
CA PHE A 100 -6.20 1.25 18.51
C PHE A 100 -5.96 0.37 17.27
N VAL A 101 -5.72 0.98 16.10
CA VAL A 101 -5.49 0.24 14.84
C VAL A 101 -4.24 -0.63 14.93
N ILE A 102 -3.14 -0.11 15.48
CA ILE A 102 -1.88 -0.86 15.62
C ILE A 102 -2.05 -2.00 16.62
N ALA A 103 -2.73 -1.74 17.75
CA ALA A 103 -2.97 -2.75 18.78
C ALA A 103 -3.91 -3.87 18.31
N ASP A 104 -5.04 -3.51 17.68
CA ASP A 104 -6.05 -4.47 17.22
C ASP A 104 -5.54 -5.33 16.06
N SER A 105 -4.75 -4.74 15.14
CA SER A 105 -4.09 -5.50 14.07
C SER A 105 -2.87 -6.26 14.54
N GLU A 106 -2.44 -6.04 15.79
CA GLU A 106 -1.19 -6.54 16.35
C GLU A 106 0.00 -6.26 15.42
N SER A 107 0.05 -5.08 14.80
CA SER A 107 1.10 -4.76 13.83
C SER A 107 2.47 -4.73 14.50
N GLY A 108 3.41 -5.49 13.91
CA GLY A 108 4.78 -5.61 14.38
C GLY A 108 5.71 -4.52 13.90
N THR A 109 5.36 -3.85 12.80
CA THR A 109 6.18 -2.84 12.13
C THR A 109 5.31 -1.72 11.60
N ILE A 110 5.72 -0.48 11.82
CA ILE A 110 5.07 0.69 11.22
C ILE A 110 6.05 1.45 10.34
N ILE A 111 5.58 1.82 9.14
CA ILE A 111 6.26 2.72 8.22
C ILE A 111 5.59 4.08 8.33
N THR A 112 6.36 5.13 8.62
CA THR A 112 5.87 6.49 8.80
C THR A 112 6.82 7.52 8.17
N GLN A 113 6.48 8.80 8.24
CA GLN A 113 7.27 9.93 7.77
C GLN A 113 7.50 10.92 8.93
N PRO A 114 8.53 11.81 8.86
CA PRO A 114 8.89 12.69 9.98
C PRO A 114 7.71 13.44 10.61
N ASP A 115 6.88 14.09 9.79
CA ASP A 115 5.73 14.89 10.24
C ASP A 115 4.63 14.06 10.93
N LEU A 116 4.63 12.75 10.72
CA LEU A 116 3.64 11.82 11.29
C LEU A 116 4.20 11.04 12.48
N TYR A 117 5.51 11.07 12.70
CA TYR A 117 6.18 10.26 13.72
C TYR A 117 5.72 10.59 15.14
N GLU A 118 5.48 11.87 15.44
CA GLU A 118 5.03 12.32 16.77
C GLU A 118 3.74 11.60 17.21
N ASN A 119 2.81 11.37 16.28
CA ASN A 119 1.54 10.68 16.54
C ASN A 119 1.70 9.18 16.89
N ILE A 120 2.86 8.58 16.60
CA ILE A 120 3.17 7.18 16.91
C ILE A 120 3.99 7.05 18.18
N SER A 121 4.81 8.05 18.51
CA SER A 121 5.75 8.00 19.65
C SER A 121 5.05 7.63 20.97
N GLU A 122 3.86 8.20 21.22
CA GLU A 122 3.03 7.84 22.39
C GLU A 122 2.41 6.45 22.28
N ALA A 123 1.94 6.08 21.08
CA ALA A 123 1.29 4.79 20.84
C ALA A 123 2.28 3.62 21.05
N ARG A 124 3.54 3.75 20.64
CA ARG A 124 4.54 2.70 20.82
C ARG A 124 4.75 2.34 22.28
N ALA A 125 4.78 3.32 23.18
CA ALA A 125 4.94 3.07 24.61
C ALA A 125 3.81 2.22 25.21
N ARG A 126 2.65 2.17 24.53
CA ARG A 126 1.43 1.48 24.99
C ARG A 126 1.13 0.20 24.21
N VAL A 127 1.70 0.04 23.02
CA VAL A 127 1.42 -1.08 22.10
C VAL A 127 2.62 -2.01 22.03
N SER A 128 2.55 -3.10 22.79
CA SER A 128 3.65 -4.07 22.91
C SER A 128 3.92 -4.88 21.64
N SER A 129 2.95 -4.98 20.73
CA SER A 129 3.15 -5.64 19.43
C SER A 129 4.10 -4.87 18.52
N LEU A 130 4.20 -3.54 18.65
CA LEU A 130 4.97 -2.69 17.75
C LEU A 130 6.47 -2.77 18.03
N ARG A 131 7.20 -3.53 17.21
CA ARG A 131 8.63 -3.83 17.39
C ARG A 131 9.53 -2.89 16.62
N ASN A 132 9.12 -2.45 15.43
CA ASN A 132 9.95 -1.66 14.52
C ASN A 132 9.23 -0.40 14.06
N VAL A 133 9.93 0.74 14.08
CA VAL A 133 9.45 2.01 13.51
C VAL A 133 10.45 2.48 12.47
N ILE A 134 9.98 2.56 11.23
CA ILE A 134 10.77 2.98 10.08
C ILE A 134 10.24 4.33 9.61
N VAL A 135 11.15 5.30 9.50
CA VAL A 135 10.83 6.65 9.04
C VAL A 135 11.34 6.83 7.62
N ILE A 136 10.47 7.29 6.74
CA ILE A 136 10.76 7.66 5.36
C ILE A 136 11.13 9.12 5.31
N GLU A 137 12.39 9.38 5.02
CA GLU A 137 12.96 10.71 4.87
C GLU A 137 12.76 11.24 3.44
N ASP A 138 12.98 12.54 3.28
CA ASP A 138 13.00 13.17 1.98
C ASP A 138 14.01 12.52 1.03
N GLY A 139 13.62 12.40 -0.23
CA GLY A 139 14.43 11.75 -1.27
C GLY A 139 14.34 10.22 -1.29
N GLY A 140 13.42 9.62 -0.52
CA GLY A 140 13.17 8.17 -0.55
C GLY A 140 14.18 7.34 0.23
N ARG A 141 15.00 8.01 1.06
CA ARG A 141 15.80 7.33 2.08
C ARG A 141 14.88 6.89 3.21
N TRP A 142 15.24 5.80 3.84
CA TRP A 142 14.53 5.30 5.01
C TRP A 142 15.52 4.99 6.12
N SER A 143 15.09 5.17 7.36
CA SER A 143 15.87 4.90 8.55
C SER A 143 15.05 4.10 9.56
N LEU A 144 15.69 3.10 10.17
CA LEU A 144 15.13 2.40 11.32
C LEU A 144 15.41 3.26 12.56
N VAL A 145 14.42 4.04 12.97
CA VAL A 145 14.57 4.98 14.07
C VAL A 145 14.41 4.26 15.40
N GLU A 146 13.53 3.27 15.46
CA GLU A 146 13.30 2.49 16.68
C GLU A 146 13.14 1.00 16.40
N THR A 147 13.76 0.16 17.24
CA THR A 147 13.56 -1.29 17.20
C THR A 147 13.66 -1.91 18.58
N ALA A 148 12.88 -2.97 18.83
CA ALA A 148 12.96 -3.78 20.04
C ALA A 148 14.18 -4.73 20.07
N GLN A 149 14.83 -4.97 18.92
CA GLN A 149 16.00 -5.84 18.81
C GLN A 149 17.21 -5.09 18.27
N GLU A 150 18.25 -4.89 19.08
CA GLU A 150 19.48 -4.17 18.66
C GLU A 150 20.17 -4.82 17.44
N SER A 151 20.04 -6.14 17.28
CA SER A 151 20.54 -6.87 16.11
C SER A 151 19.92 -6.39 14.79
N ASN A 152 18.69 -5.87 14.82
CA ASN A 152 18.01 -5.35 13.65
C ASN A 152 18.63 -4.03 13.14
N GLN A 153 19.20 -3.20 14.01
CA GLN A 153 19.91 -1.98 13.60
C GLN A 153 21.10 -2.31 12.68
N ARG A 154 21.84 -3.38 12.99
CA ARG A 154 22.99 -3.80 12.18
C ARG A 154 22.59 -4.37 10.83
N ARG A 155 21.38 -4.94 10.72
CA ARG A 155 20.85 -5.56 9.49
C ARG A 155 20.21 -4.55 8.53
N PHE A 156 19.63 -3.46 9.06
CA PHE A 156 18.97 -2.43 8.25
C PHE A 156 19.93 -1.74 7.24
N GLY A 157 21.23 -1.70 7.55
CA GLY A 157 22.27 -1.09 6.70
C GLY A 157 23.10 -2.05 5.85
N SER A 158 22.83 -3.37 5.87
CA SER A 158 23.53 -4.31 4.97
C SER A 158 22.89 -4.22 3.58
N GLU A 159 23.29 -3.21 2.81
CA GLU A 159 22.88 -3.04 1.42
C GLU A 159 23.42 -4.19 0.58
N GLY A 160 22.51 -5.00 0.07
CA GLY A 160 22.82 -6.04 -0.89
C GLY A 160 21.54 -6.44 -1.62
N VAL A 161 21.67 -6.77 -2.91
CA VAL A 161 20.61 -7.47 -3.64
C VAL A 161 20.52 -8.88 -3.06
N VAL A 162 19.79 -9.01 -1.97
CA VAL A 162 19.51 -10.32 -1.36
C VAL A 162 18.38 -10.94 -2.19
N PRO A 163 18.56 -12.15 -2.74
CA PRO A 163 17.46 -12.88 -3.33
C PRO A 163 16.31 -12.94 -2.34
N LEU A 164 15.12 -12.56 -2.80
CA LEU A 164 13.93 -12.47 -1.98
C LEU A 164 13.49 -13.88 -1.57
N ASN A 165 14.07 -14.41 -0.49
CA ASN A 165 13.78 -15.74 0.02
C ASN A 165 12.49 -15.71 0.86
N ALA A 166 11.39 -15.34 0.21
CA ALA A 166 10.08 -15.27 0.81
C ALA A 166 9.34 -16.60 0.64
N ALA A 167 8.52 -16.94 1.64
CA ALA A 167 7.67 -18.12 1.59
C ALA A 167 6.72 -18.10 0.37
N PRO A 168 6.24 -19.27 -0.08
CA PRO A 168 5.20 -19.36 -1.10
C PRO A 168 3.93 -18.62 -0.67
N ILE A 169 3.33 -17.89 -1.62
CA ILE A 169 2.08 -17.14 -1.43
C ILE A 169 1.02 -17.74 -2.34
N SER A 170 -0.11 -18.13 -1.75
CA SER A 170 -1.31 -18.56 -2.41
C SER A 170 -2.30 -17.41 -2.55
N ARG A 171 -3.19 -17.54 -3.53
CA ARG A 171 -4.36 -16.67 -3.72
C ARG A 171 -5.21 -16.46 -2.45
N ASN A 172 -5.28 -17.47 -1.59
CA ASN A 172 -6.11 -17.43 -0.39
C ASN A 172 -5.39 -16.84 0.83
N ASP A 173 -4.09 -16.57 0.74
CA ASP A 173 -3.38 -15.90 1.82
C ASP A 173 -3.84 -14.45 1.93
N GLU A 174 -3.87 -13.94 3.16
CA GLU A 174 -4.28 -12.59 3.44
C GLU A 174 -3.19 -11.59 3.05
N ALA A 175 -3.61 -10.44 2.54
CA ALA A 175 -2.75 -9.47 1.89
C ALA A 175 -2.91 -8.09 2.51
N VAL A 176 -4.14 -7.69 2.85
CA VAL A 176 -4.44 -6.33 3.34
C VAL A 176 -5.44 -6.38 4.47
N ILE A 177 -5.17 -5.61 5.52
CA ILE A 177 -6.15 -5.29 6.57
C ILE A 177 -6.54 -3.82 6.48
N ILE A 178 -7.83 -3.54 6.27
CA ILE A 178 -8.37 -2.18 6.17
C ILE A 178 -9.32 -1.93 7.33
N TYR A 179 -9.09 -0.85 8.09
CA TYR A 179 -10.01 -0.42 9.14
C TYR A 179 -11.10 0.49 8.60
N THR A 180 -12.34 0.20 9.00
CA THR A 180 -13.51 1.01 8.64
C THR A 180 -14.16 1.58 9.89
N SER A 181 -14.65 2.82 9.82
CA SER A 181 -15.43 3.43 10.90
C SER A 181 -16.77 2.70 11.02
N GLY A 182 -16.88 1.78 11.97
CA GLY A 182 -18.13 1.08 12.25
C GLY A 182 -19.16 2.05 12.85
N THR A 183 -20.42 1.94 12.45
CA THR A 183 -21.53 2.72 13.04
C THR A 183 -21.79 2.40 14.51
N THR A 184 -21.19 1.31 15.02
CA THR A 184 -21.44 0.74 16.35
C THR A 184 -20.34 1.04 17.38
N GLY A 185 -19.43 2.00 17.11
CA GLY A 185 -18.40 2.42 18.06
C GLY A 185 -16.97 2.24 17.52
N LYS A 186 -16.30 1.13 17.85
CA LYS A 186 -14.90 0.90 17.48
C LYS A 186 -14.73 0.52 15.99
N PRO A 187 -13.65 0.99 15.33
CA PRO A 187 -13.31 0.55 13.98
C PRO A 187 -13.17 -0.97 13.87
N LYS A 188 -13.49 -1.54 12.70
CA LYS A 188 -13.37 -2.97 12.42
C LYS A 188 -12.34 -3.21 11.33
N GLY A 189 -11.39 -4.12 11.58
CA GLY A 189 -10.43 -4.60 10.59
C GLY A 189 -11.09 -5.55 9.60
N VAL A 190 -11.05 -5.20 8.31
CA VAL A 190 -11.50 -6.04 7.20
C VAL A 190 -10.27 -6.64 6.54
N LEU A 191 -10.16 -7.97 6.63
CA LEU A 191 -9.03 -8.71 6.08
C LEU A 191 -9.38 -9.21 4.68
N LEU A 192 -8.49 -8.93 3.71
CA LEU A 192 -8.66 -9.26 2.30
C LEU A 192 -7.49 -10.14 1.83
N THR A 193 -7.81 -11.14 1.01
CA THR A 193 -6.81 -12.03 0.39
C THR A 193 -6.21 -11.46 -0.88
N HIS A 194 -5.08 -12.00 -1.30
CA HIS A 194 -4.51 -11.72 -2.63
C HIS A 194 -5.53 -11.94 -3.74
N GLY A 195 -6.32 -13.01 -3.66
CA GLY A 195 -7.39 -13.32 -4.60
C GLY A 195 -8.51 -12.28 -4.62
N ASN A 196 -8.87 -11.70 -3.48
CA ASN A 196 -9.84 -10.61 -3.43
C ASN A 196 -9.33 -9.38 -4.20
N LEU A 197 -8.06 -9.01 -3.98
CA LEU A 197 -7.44 -7.86 -4.66
C LEU A 197 -7.31 -8.08 -6.17
N LEU A 198 -6.83 -9.25 -6.58
CA LEU A 198 -6.69 -9.61 -7.99
C LEU A 198 -8.04 -9.59 -8.72
N ALA A 199 -9.07 -10.22 -8.14
CA ALA A 199 -10.39 -10.25 -8.74
C ALA A 199 -10.99 -8.84 -8.86
N ASN A 200 -10.81 -8.00 -7.84
CA ASN A 200 -11.29 -6.62 -7.89
C ASN A 200 -10.55 -5.79 -8.95
N ALA A 201 -9.22 -5.89 -9.02
CA ALA A 201 -8.42 -5.19 -10.02
C ALA A 201 -8.79 -5.61 -11.45
N GLU A 202 -8.97 -6.91 -11.70
CA GLU A 202 -9.41 -7.45 -12.98
C GLU A 202 -10.81 -6.94 -13.35
N GLN A 203 -11.76 -6.97 -12.41
CA GLN A 203 -13.11 -6.44 -12.63
C GLN A 203 -13.09 -4.95 -12.98
N ILE A 204 -12.32 -4.14 -12.25
CA ILE A 204 -12.17 -2.70 -12.53
C ILE A 204 -11.58 -2.49 -13.92
N ALA A 205 -10.51 -3.20 -14.27
CA ALA A 205 -9.85 -3.08 -15.57
C ALA A 205 -10.81 -3.44 -16.71
N LEU A 206 -11.58 -4.53 -16.58
CA LEU A 206 -12.55 -4.96 -17.57
C LEU A 206 -13.70 -3.96 -17.72
N TRP A 207 -14.28 -3.50 -16.60
CA TRP A 207 -15.42 -2.58 -16.60
C TRP A 207 -15.06 -1.22 -17.20
N LEU A 208 -13.88 -0.69 -16.84
CA LEU A 208 -13.39 0.58 -17.36
C LEU A 208 -12.70 0.44 -18.72
N ARG A 209 -12.54 -0.80 -19.23
CA ARG A 209 -11.80 -1.13 -20.45
C ARG A 209 -10.38 -0.55 -20.43
N LEU A 210 -9.73 -0.63 -19.28
CA LEU A 210 -8.36 -0.15 -19.13
C LEU A 210 -7.45 -0.95 -20.05
N THR A 211 -6.66 -0.20 -20.79
CA THR A 211 -5.62 -0.68 -21.66
C THR A 211 -4.28 -0.26 -21.09
N GLU A 212 -3.25 -0.72 -21.77
CA GLU A 212 -1.88 -0.42 -21.45
C GLU A 212 -1.47 1.03 -21.77
N ASP A 213 -2.28 1.76 -22.54
CA ASP A 213 -2.04 3.16 -22.87
C ASP A 213 -2.71 4.13 -21.88
N ASP A 214 -3.54 3.61 -20.97
CA ASP A 214 -4.23 4.40 -19.97
C ASP A 214 -3.33 4.82 -18.80
N ARG A 215 -3.60 6.01 -18.27
CA ARG A 215 -2.95 6.57 -17.08
C ARG A 215 -4.01 6.98 -16.06
N ALA A 216 -3.93 6.44 -14.85
CA ALA A 216 -4.83 6.79 -13.76
C ALA A 216 -4.23 7.93 -12.92
N TYR A 217 -4.90 9.09 -12.89
CA TYR A 217 -4.51 10.24 -12.07
C TYR A 217 -5.38 10.35 -10.82
N ARG A 218 -4.75 10.64 -9.68
CA ARG A 218 -5.45 11.01 -8.45
C ARG A 218 -5.32 12.52 -8.25
N ALA A 219 -6.37 13.27 -8.58
CA ALA A 219 -6.37 14.72 -8.44
C ALA A 219 -6.28 15.15 -6.96
N ARG A 220 -5.28 15.96 -6.61
CA ARG A 220 -5.33 16.84 -5.43
C ARG A 220 -6.08 18.11 -5.84
N ARG A 221 -7.19 18.43 -5.16
CA ARG A 221 -8.01 19.66 -5.29
C ARG A 221 -7.43 20.73 -6.24
N THR A 222 -7.86 20.73 -7.51
CA THR A 222 -8.19 21.88 -8.38
C THR A 222 -8.45 21.33 -9.79
N ILE A 223 -9.67 21.50 -10.29
CA ILE A 223 -10.09 21.09 -11.64
C ILE A 223 -9.45 22.03 -12.65
N GLN A 224 -8.78 21.49 -13.68
CA GLN A 224 -8.80 22.07 -15.04
C GLN A 224 -8.38 21.06 -16.13
N ARG A 225 -9.31 20.16 -16.46
CA ARG A 225 -9.77 19.69 -17.80
C ARG A 225 -10.46 18.32 -17.63
N LEU A 226 -11.74 18.25 -17.97
CA LEU A 226 -12.58 17.04 -18.01
C LEU A 226 -13.23 16.92 -19.40
N ALA A 227 -13.29 15.69 -19.94
CA ALA A 227 -14.47 15.09 -20.60
C ALA A 227 -14.16 13.66 -21.14
N PRO A 228 -15.12 12.72 -21.22
CA PRO A 228 -16.37 12.62 -20.45
C PRO A 228 -16.63 11.25 -19.78
N LEU A 229 -17.36 11.31 -18.67
CA LEU A 229 -18.09 10.22 -18.02
C LEU A 229 -19.50 10.08 -18.63
N ALA A 230 -19.98 8.83 -18.63
CA ALA A 230 -21.38 8.35 -18.65
C ALA A 230 -22.12 8.15 -19.99
N ASN A 231 -22.63 6.93 -20.18
CA ASN A 231 -24.06 6.63 -19.97
C ASN A 231 -24.16 5.32 -19.18
N ASP A 232 -24.60 5.40 -17.91
CA ASP A 232 -25.86 4.80 -17.39
C ASP A 232 -25.72 3.27 -17.15
N LEU A 233 -25.80 2.69 -15.95
CA LEU A 233 -26.72 2.88 -14.83
C LEU A 233 -26.07 2.37 -13.51
N ALA A 234 -26.47 3.01 -12.40
CA ALA A 234 -26.63 2.43 -11.07
C ALA A 234 -25.46 1.60 -10.45
N LEU A 235 -24.58 2.28 -9.72
CA LEU A 235 -24.17 1.77 -8.40
C LEU A 235 -23.87 2.95 -7.46
N ARG A 236 -24.88 3.34 -6.68
CA ARG A 236 -24.78 4.36 -5.65
C ARG A 236 -24.09 3.77 -4.41
N ARG A 237 -23.14 4.57 -3.89
CA ARG A 237 -22.80 4.79 -2.48
C ARG A 237 -21.92 3.82 -1.68
N ASP A 238 -21.80 2.54 -2.00
CA ASP A 238 -21.13 1.63 -1.05
C ASP A 238 -19.67 1.25 -1.39
N VAL A 239 -19.18 1.55 -2.59
CA VAL A 239 -17.79 1.22 -3.00
C VAL A 239 -16.80 2.38 -2.78
N LEU A 240 -17.30 3.60 -2.56
CA LEU A 240 -16.51 4.84 -2.44
C LEU A 240 -16.02 5.18 -1.03
N ARG A 241 -16.14 4.26 -0.07
CA ARG A 241 -15.72 4.46 1.34
C ARG A 241 -14.37 3.84 1.72
N LEU A 242 -13.67 3.21 0.78
CA LEU A 242 -12.37 2.58 1.04
C LEU A 242 -11.19 3.56 0.95
N CYS A 243 -11.45 4.82 0.61
CA CYS A 243 -10.54 5.94 0.76
C CYS A 243 -11.37 7.10 1.33
N GLY A 244 -10.86 7.77 2.36
CA GLY A 244 -11.58 8.82 3.11
C GLY A 244 -12.35 9.81 2.23
N ASP A 245 -13.47 10.28 2.78
CA ASP A 245 -14.51 11.08 2.13
C ASP A 245 -14.00 12.16 1.17
N ASP A 246 -14.43 12.08 -0.10
CA ASP A 246 -14.71 13.24 -0.96
C ASP A 246 -15.66 12.78 -2.09
N ALA A 247 -16.87 13.35 -2.11
CA ALA A 247 -17.99 12.96 -2.96
C ALA A 247 -17.94 13.56 -4.38
N ILE A 248 -18.44 12.82 -5.39
CA ILE A 248 -18.69 13.32 -6.75
C ILE A 248 -20.21 13.50 -6.95
N ALA A 249 -20.62 14.66 -7.45
CA ALA A 249 -21.98 14.93 -7.94
C ALA A 249 -21.92 15.45 -9.38
N ALA A 250 -22.86 15.01 -10.23
CA ALA A 250 -23.00 15.44 -11.62
C ALA A 250 -24.36 16.12 -11.82
N GLN A 251 -24.38 17.24 -12.54
CA GLN A 251 -25.61 17.86 -13.07
C GLN A 251 -25.42 18.18 -14.56
N SER A 252 -26.46 17.85 -15.33
CA SER A 252 -26.51 17.93 -16.79
C SER A 252 -27.32 19.15 -17.24
N HIS A 253 -26.76 19.94 -18.14
CA HIS A 253 -27.56 20.66 -19.13
C HIS A 253 -26.88 20.52 -20.49
N ILE A 254 -27.53 19.70 -21.32
CA ILE A 254 -27.37 19.65 -22.78
C ILE A 254 -28.17 20.84 -23.33
N PRO A 255 -27.74 21.52 -24.43
CA PRO A 255 -28.54 22.55 -25.06
C PRO A 255 -29.96 22.08 -25.42
#